data_AF-A0A3D4QBG2-F1
#
_entry.id   AF-A0A3D4QBG2-F1
#
_cell.length_a   1.000
_cell.length_b   1.000
_cell.length_c   1.000
_cell.angle_alpha   90.00
_cell.angle_beta   90.00
_cell.angle_gamma   90.00
#
_symmetry.space_group_name_H-M   'P 1'
#
loop_
_entity.id
_entity.type
_entity.pdbx_description
1 polymer ?
#
loop_
_entity_poly.entity_id
_entity_poly.type
_entity_poly.pdbx_seq_one_letter_code
_entity_poly.pdbx_strand_id
1 'polypeptide(L)' 'MPVKKTAAAAADKEEVRKPLQEVYQELDALLEQMGSEESLEKTFDMYQKGVTLLKSANESIDRIEKQVKVLDDDGFLS' A
#
# COMPACT_ATOMS: atom_id res chain seq x y z
N MET A 1 -22.08 25.91 -33.66
CA MET A 1 -21.49 25.91 -32.30
C MET A 1 -22.63 26.13 -31.32
N PRO A 2 -22.79 25.26 -30.31
CA PRO A 2 -21.94 25.20 -29.10
C PRO A 2 -21.27 23.81 -28.95
N VAL A 3 -19.95 23.70 -28.74
CA VAL A 3 -19.23 23.60 -27.44
C VAL A 3 -19.97 22.71 -26.43
N LYS A 4 -19.51 21.57 -25.91
CA LYS A 4 -18.20 20.95 -25.59
C LYS A 4 -18.52 19.47 -25.24
N LYS A 5 -17.94 18.42 -25.85
CA LYS A 5 -16.69 17.73 -25.43
C LYS A 5 -16.48 17.83 -23.91
N THR A 6 -16.65 16.82 -23.06
CA THR A 6 -16.23 15.42 -23.14
C THR A 6 -16.97 14.66 -22.03
N ALA A 7 -17.65 13.58 -22.40
CA ALA A 7 -17.83 12.47 -21.47
C ALA A 7 -16.50 11.71 -21.41
N ALA A 8 -15.93 11.60 -20.22
CA ALA A 8 -15.14 10.48 -19.75
C ALA A 8 -14.71 10.82 -18.34
N ALA A 9 -15.55 10.42 -17.38
CA ALA A 9 -15.16 10.30 -15.99
C ALA A 9 -13.89 9.44 -15.94
N ALA A 10 -12.76 10.06 -15.57
CA ALA A 10 -11.63 9.33 -15.08
C ALA A 10 -12.09 8.73 -13.74
N ALA A 11 -12.53 7.48 -13.81
CA ALA A 11 -12.66 6.63 -12.64
C ALA A 11 -11.24 6.46 -12.09
N ASP A 12 -10.87 7.34 -11.17
CA ASP A 12 -9.76 7.11 -10.27
C ASP A 12 -10.11 5.83 -9.53
N LYS A 13 -9.51 4.71 -9.97
CA LYS A 13 -9.46 3.51 -9.16
C LYS A 13 -8.58 3.90 -7.98
N GLU A 14 -9.18 4.49 -6.96
CA GLU A 14 -8.74 4.28 -5.59
C GLU A 14 -8.82 2.77 -5.39
N GLU A 15 -7.75 2.08 -5.78
CA GLU A 15 -7.41 0.83 -5.15
C GLU A 15 -7.37 1.18 -3.67
N VAL A 16 -8.37 0.71 -2.94
CA VAL A 16 -8.39 0.69 -1.48
C VAL A 16 -7.24 -0.21 -1.07
N ARG A 17 -6.02 0.34 -1.13
CA ARG A 17 -4.81 -0.31 -0.67
C ARG A 17 -4.87 -0.25 0.84
N LYS A 18 -4.69 -1.42 1.45
CA LYS A 18 -4.81 -1.58 2.90
C LYS A 18 -3.94 -0.54 3.60
N PRO A 19 -4.44 0.12 4.66
CA PRO A 19 -3.65 1.06 5.43
C PRO A 19 -2.39 0.36 5.96
N LEU A 20 -1.31 1.13 6.09
CA LEU A 20 -0.01 0.62 6.53
C LEU A 20 -0.10 -0.16 7.86
N GLN A 21 -1.01 0.24 8.75
CA GLN A 21 -1.29 -0.44 10.01
C GLN A 21 -1.81 -1.88 9.82
N GLU A 22 -2.71 -2.11 8.86
CA GLU A 22 -3.22 -3.45 8.54
C GLU A 22 -2.13 -4.31 7.91
N VAL A 23 -1.26 -3.72 7.08
CA VAL A 23 -0.11 -4.42 6.49
C VAL A 23 0.84 -4.91 7.59
N TYR A 24 1.10 -4.10 8.61
CA TYR A 24 1.92 -4.50 9.76
C TYR A 24 1.25 -5.60 10.59
N GLN A 25 -0.06 -5.50 10.87
CA GLN A 25 -0.79 -6.55 11.59
C GLN A 25 -0.76 -7.89 10.85
N GLU A 26 -0.90 -7.87 9.52
CA GLU A 26 -0.77 -9.08 8.70
C GLU A 26 0.65 -9.64 8.72
N LEU A 27 1.67 -8.78 8.75
CA LEU A 27 3.06 -9.21 8.87
C LEU A 27 3.34 -9.90 10.21
N ASP A 28 2.85 -9.35 11.31
CA ASP A 28 3.02 -9.91 12.66
C ASP A 28 2.34 -11.28 12.79
N ALA A 29 1.09 -11.39 12.32
CA ALA A 29 0.36 -12.66 12.30
C ALA A 29 1.09 -13.71 11.43
N LEU A 30 1.62 -13.28 10.29
CA LEU A 30 2.39 -14.14 9.40
C LEU A 30 3.69 -14.63 10.05
N LEU A 31 4.40 -13.78 10.80
CA LEU A 31 5.59 -14.17 11.55
C LEU A 31 5.28 -15.18 12.65
N GLU A 32 4.17 -15.01 13.37
CA GLU A 32 3.72 -15.95 14.41
C GLU A 32 3.37 -17.33 13.82
N GLN A 33 2.67 -17.34 12.68
CA GLN A 33 2.37 -18.58 11.95
C GLN A 33 3.64 -19.26 11.42
N MET A 34 4.59 -18.47 10.90
CA MET A 34 5.83 -18.98 10.34
C MET A 34 6.75 -19.60 11.40
N GLY A 35 6.70 -19.11 12.64
CA GLY A 35 7.40 -19.70 13.78
C GLY A 35 6.82 -21.04 14.26
N SER A 36 5.58 -21.35 13.87
CA SER A 36 4.86 -22.56 14.28
C SER A 36 4.66 -23.58 13.15
N GLU A 37 5.00 -23.23 11.90
CA GLU A 37 4.84 -24.11 10.73
C GLU A 37 6.04 -25.04 10.53
N GLU A 38 5.77 -26.33 10.44
CA GLU A 38 6.78 -27.38 10.22
C GLU A 38 6.98 -27.69 8.72
N SER A 39 6.06 -27.23 7.85
CA SER A 39 6.12 -27.48 6.41
C SER A 39 6.88 -26.38 5.68
N LEU A 40 8.01 -26.75 5.07
CA LEU A 40 8.86 -25.83 4.31
C LEU A 40 8.12 -25.13 3.15
N GLU A 41 7.23 -25.83 2.42
CA GLU A 41 6.42 -25.22 1.35
C GLU A 41 5.51 -24.10 1.89
N LYS A 42 4.86 -24.33 3.03
CA LYS A 42 4.03 -23.30 3.65
C LYS A 42 4.86 -22.14 4.19
N THR A 43 6.05 -22.41 4.73
CA THR A 43 7.00 -21.37 5.13
C THR A 43 7.42 -20.52 3.93
N PHE A 44 7.62 -21.12 2.76
CA PHE A 44 7.91 -20.39 1.51
C PHE A 44 6.75 -19.51 1.06
N ASP A 45 5.52 -20.03 1.09
CA ASP A 45 4.32 -19.24 0.76
C ASP A 45 4.13 -18.07 1.73
N MET A 46 4.37 -18.29 3.03
CA MET A 46 4.32 -17.25 4.05
C MET A 46 5.41 -16.20 3.80
N TYR A 47 6.64 -16.61 3.54
CA TYR A 47 7.74 -15.70 3.21
C TYR A 47 7.40 -14.83 1.98
N GLN A 48 6.88 -15.44 0.90
CA GLN A 48 6.50 -14.71 -0.30
C GLN A 48 5.38 -13.69 -0.01
N LYS A 49 4.40 -14.05 0.82
CA LYS A 49 3.37 -13.13 1.30
C LYS A 49 3.97 -11.98 2.11
N GLY A 50 4.89 -12.27 3.03
CA GLY A 50 5.61 -11.26 3.82
C GLY A 50 6.37 -10.27 2.95
N VAL A 51 7.10 -10.75 1.94
CA VAL A 51 7.80 -9.89 0.97
C VAL A 51 6.82 -9.00 0.18
N THR A 52 5.65 -9.53 -0.17
CA THR A 52 4.62 -8.78 -0.90
C THR A 52 4.01 -7.68 -0.02
N LEU A 53 3.71 -8.00 1.24
CA LEU A 53 3.24 -7.04 2.24
C LEU A 53 4.27 -5.92 2.44
N LEU A 54 5.55 -6.27 2.55
CA LEU A 54 6.63 -5.28 2.71
C LEU A 54 6.74 -4.32 1.51
N LYS A 55 6.54 -4.83 0.29
CA LYS A 55 6.48 -3.99 -0.91
C LYS A 55 5.29 -3.03 -0.86
N SER A 56 4.12 -3.52 -0.46
CA SER A 56 2.92 -2.69 -0.31
C SER A 56 3.08 -1.59 0.76
N ALA A 57 3.77 -1.91 1.85
CA ALA A 57 4.14 -0.94 2.88
C ALA A 57 5.05 0.16 2.32
N ASN A 58 6.10 -0.21 1.59
CA ASN A 58 7.01 0.75 0.95
C ASN A 58 6.30 1.68 -0.02
N GLU A 59 5.39 1.16 -0.85
CA GLU A 59 4.60 2.00 -1.77
C GLU A 59 3.68 2.98 -1.03
N SER A 60 3.15 2.57 0.13
CA SER A 60 2.32 3.43 0.96
C SER A 60 3.13 4.55 1.61
N ILE A 61 4.34 4.24 2.09
CA ILE A 61 5.30 5.22 2.64
C ILE A 61 5.70 6.22 1.56
N ASP A 62 6.05 5.76 0.36
CA ASP A 62 6.47 6.61 -0.75
C ASP A 62 5.36 7.59 -1.18
N ARG A 63 4.08 7.18 -1.06
CA ARG A 63 2.92 8.06 -1.26
C ARG A 63 2.80 9.11 -0.16
N ILE A 64 2.95 8.71 1.10
CA ILE A 64 2.91 9.64 2.24
C ILE A 64 4.05 10.67 2.09
N GLU A 65 5.26 10.25 1.74
CA GLU A 65 6.38 11.15 1.50
C GLU A 65 6.10 12.16 0.38
N LYS A 66 5.47 11.72 -0.72
CA LYS A 66 5.03 12.62 -1.81
C LYS A 66 3.97 13.60 -1.33
N GLN A 67 2.98 13.15 -0.57
CA GLN A 67 1.94 14.03 -0.02
C GLN A 67 2.52 15.06 0.94
N VAL A 68 3.45 14.65 1.81
CA VAL A 68 4.15 15.56 2.73
C VAL A 68 4.96 16.59 1.95
N LYS A 69 5.67 16.20 0.89
CA LYS A 69 6.40 17.15 0.02
C LYS A 69 5.49 18.19 -0.62
N VAL A 70 4.32 17.78 -1.14
CA VAL A 70 3.36 18.72 -1.72
C VAL A 70 2.86 19.72 -0.67
N LEU A 71 2.59 19.26 0.56
CA LEU A 71 2.15 20.13 1.66
C LEU A 71 3.24 21.10 2.12
N ASP A 72 4.51 20.69 2.06
CA ASP A 72 5.68 21.54 2.34
C ASP A 72 5.87 22.59 1.23
N ASP A 73 5.79 22.19 -0.04
CA ASP A 73 5.88 23.07 -1.21
C ASP A 73 4.75 24.12 -1.24
N ASP A 74 3.54 23.75 -0.81
CA ASP A 74 2.39 24.66 -0.70
C ASP A 74 2.47 25.60 0.54
N GLY A 75 3.50 25.45 1.38
CA GLY A 75 3.75 26.31 2.55
C GLY A 75 2.80 26.07 3.73
N PHE A 76 2.05 24.96 3.74
CA PHE A 76 1.11 24.63 4.84
C PHE A 76 1.80 24.13 6.11
N LEU A 77 3.05 23.68 6.00
CA LEU A 77 3.85 23.18 7.12
C LEU A 77 4.82 24.22 7.71
N SER A 78 4.79 25.46 7.17
CA SER A 78 5.61 26.61 7.61
C SER A 78 4.86 27.56 8.54
#